data_AF-A0ABD7YX56-F1
#
_entry.id   AF-A0ABD7YX56-F1
#
_cell.length_a   1.000
_cell.length_b   1.000
_cell.length_c   1.000
_cell.angle_alpha   90.00
_cell.angle_beta   90.00
_cell.angle_gamma   90.00
#
_symmetry.space_group_name_H-M   'P 1'
#
loop_
_entity.id
_entity.type
_entity.pdbx_description
1 polymer ?
#
loop_
_entity_poly.entity_id
_entity_poly.type
_entity_poly.pdbx_seq_one_letter_code
_entity_poly.pdbx_strand_id
1 'polypeptide(L)' 'MRQNKKDNLIIINGSEFVHCPVCGTLTAVYDICDKCEWQNTGETNIDGGPNKMTLKEAREAYKKGLKIY' A
#
# COMPACT_ATOMS: atom_id res chain seq x y z
N MET A 1 -11.99 -16.11 -13.72
CA MET A 1 -10.60 -15.73 -14.04
C MET A 1 -9.84 -15.64 -12.74
N ARG A 2 -8.86 -16.51 -12.49
CA ARG A 2 -7.93 -16.36 -11.35
C ARG A 2 -6.99 -15.22 -11.72
N GLN A 3 -7.18 -14.04 -11.14
CA GLN A 3 -6.12 -13.03 -11.15
C GLN A 3 -4.93 -13.64 -10.39
N ASN A 4 -3.82 -13.88 -11.08
CA ASN A 4 -2.61 -14.32 -10.42
C ASN A 4 -2.16 -13.15 -9.53
N LYS A 5 -2.20 -13.33 -8.21
CA LYS A 5 -1.86 -12.29 -7.22
C LYS A 5 -0.47 -11.65 -7.39
N LYS A 6 0.43 -12.31 -8.15
CA LYS A 6 1.82 -11.93 -8.39
C LYS A 6 2.04 -10.67 -9.23
N ASP A 7 0.99 -10.06 -9.77
CA ASP A 7 1.14 -8.96 -10.74
C ASP A 7 1.58 -7.62 -10.12
N ASN A 8 1.63 -7.50 -8.78
CA ASN A 8 1.94 -6.22 -8.11
C ASN A 8 3.35 -6.12 -7.52
N LEU A 9 4.13 -7.19 -7.49
CA LEU A 9 5.49 -7.19 -6.90
C LEU A 9 6.54 -6.78 -7.94
N ILE A 10 7.33 -5.77 -7.60
CA ILE A 10 8.38 -5.19 -8.45
C ILE A 10 9.73 -5.37 -7.74
N ILE A 11 10.73 -5.90 -8.43
CA ILE A 11 12.08 -6.10 -7.87
C ILE A 11 13.03 -5.04 -8.42
N ILE A 12 13.64 -4.25 -7.54
CA ILE A 12 14.66 -3.24 -7.88
C ILE A 12 15.89 -3.50 -7.04
N ASN A 13 17.04 -3.77 -7.68
CA ASN A 13 18.32 -4.04 -7.01
C ASN A 13 18.24 -5.14 -5.92
N GLY A 14 17.38 -6.14 -6.11
CA GLY A 14 17.18 -7.23 -5.15
C GLY A 14 16.22 -6.90 -3.99
N SER A 15 15.61 -5.72 -3.98
CA SER A 15 14.58 -5.32 -3.02
C SER A 15 13.18 -5.36 -3.63
N GLU A 16 12.19 -5.68 -2.80
CA GLU A 16 10.79 -5.84 -3.18
C GLU A 16 9.98 -4.54 -2.99
N PHE A 17 9.23 -4.17 -4.01
CA PHE A 17 8.37 -3.00 -4.05
C PHE A 17 6.97 -3.34 -4.53
N VAL A 18 6.00 -2.53 -4.13
CA VAL A 18 4.62 -2.57 -4.59
C VAL A 18 4.13 -1.15 -4.86
N HIS A 19 3.13 -1.02 -5.72
CA HIS A 19 2.37 0.23 -5.77
C HIS A 19 1.52 0.35 -4.51
N CYS A 20 1.71 1.45 -3.77
CA CYS A 20 0.91 1.78 -2.61
C CYS A 20 -0.58 1.70 -2.97
N PRO A 21 -1.38 0.90 -2.25
CA PRO A 21 -2.76 0.63 -2.62
C PRO A 21 -3.67 1.85 -2.38
N VAL A 22 -3.17 2.89 -1.71
CA VAL A 22 -3.87 4.14 -1.43
C VAL A 22 -3.61 5.18 -2.51
N CYS A 23 -2.34 5.50 -2.78
CA CYS A 23 -1.96 6.63 -3.62
C CYS A 23 -1.23 6.25 -4.92
N GLY A 24 -0.90 4.97 -5.12
CA GLY A 24 -0.20 4.45 -6.31
C GLY A 24 1.31 4.68 -6.34
N THR A 25 1.88 5.40 -5.37
CA THR A 25 3.34 5.60 -5.26
C THR A 25 4.05 4.27 -5.09
N LEU A 26 5.18 4.08 -5.77
CA LEU A 26 6.01 2.90 -5.56
C LEU A 26 6.59 2.94 -4.14
N THR A 27 6.44 1.87 -3.37
CA THR A 27 6.90 1.79 -1.97
C THR A 27 7.46 0.40 -1.71
N ALA A 28 8.49 0.30 -0.86
CA ALA A 28 9.01 -0.98 -0.45
C ALA A 28 7.91 -1.80 0.25
N VAL A 29 7.95 -3.13 0.07
CA VAL A 29 7.06 -4.01 0.84
C VAL A 29 7.36 -3.88 2.34
N TYR A 30 6.34 -3.99 3.17
CA TYR A 30 6.46 -3.87 4.63
C TYR A 30 7.03 -2.53 5.12
N ASP A 31 6.90 -1.47 4.31
CA ASP A 31 7.36 -0.12 4.62
C ASP A 31 6.22 0.91 4.55
N ILE A 32 6.47 2.11 5.07
CA ILE A 32 5.56 3.25 5.09
C ILE A 32 5.67 4.00 3.77
N CYS A 33 4.52 4.32 3.16
CA CYS A 33 4.51 5.10 1.94
C CYS A 33 4.92 6.56 2.20
N ASP A 34 6.03 7.01 1.62
CA ASP A 34 6.54 8.39 1.77
C ASP A 34 5.56 9.49 1.34
N LYS A 35 4.54 9.15 0.55
CA LYS A 35 3.56 10.13 0.03
C LYS A 35 2.29 10.26 0.88
N CYS A 36 1.77 9.13 1.36
CA CYS A 36 0.46 9.09 2.03
C CYS A 36 0.51 8.44 3.40
N GLU A 37 1.68 7.99 3.84
CA GLU A 37 1.97 7.41 5.16
C GLU A 37 1.19 6.12 5.46
N TRP A 38 0.56 5.52 4.46
CA TRP A 38 -0.02 4.18 4.57
C TRP A 38 1.08 3.14 4.77
N GLN A 39 0.91 2.26 5.76
CA GLN A 39 1.86 1.18 6.02
C GLN A 39 1.51 -0.02 5.12
N ASN A 40 2.39 -0.33 4.15
CA ASN A 40 2.18 -1.45 3.26
C ASN A 40 2.35 -2.77 4.01
N THR A 41 1.44 -3.72 3.78
CA THR A 41 1.46 -5.05 4.42
C THR A 41 1.93 -6.15 3.47
N GLY A 42 2.66 -5.77 2.42
CA GLY A 42 3.21 -6.67 1.40
C GLY A 42 2.32 -6.83 0.17
N GLU A 43 2.54 -7.91 -0.60
CA GLU A 43 1.92 -8.16 -1.92
C GLU A 43 0.39 -8.05 -1.93
N THR A 44 -0.28 -8.62 -0.92
CA THR A 44 -1.76 -8.63 -0.87
C THR A 44 -2.34 -7.33 -0.29
N ASN A 45 -1.55 -6.52 0.41
CA ASN A 45 -1.97 -5.27 1.06
C ASN A 45 -3.37 -5.37 1.73
N ILE A 46 -3.42 -6.04 2.88
CA ILE A 46 -4.65 -6.30 3.62
C ILE A 46 -5.03 -5.15 4.58
N ASP A 47 -6.34 -5.05 4.86
CA ASP A 47 -6.87 -4.20 5.92
C ASP A 47 -6.37 -4.66 7.30
N GLY A 48 -6.07 -3.70 8.18
CA GLY A 48 -5.64 -3.97 9.55
C GLY A 48 -4.12 -4.08 9.74
N GLY A 49 -3.70 -4.81 10.79
CA GLY A 49 -2.31 -4.81 11.25
C GLY A 49 -1.98 -3.52 12.01
N PRO A 50 -0.88 -2.81 11.69
CA PRO A 50 -0.52 -1.56 12.35
C PRO A 50 -1.34 -0.34 11.88
N ASN A 51 -2.11 -0.46 10.79
CA ASN A 51 -2.94 0.62 10.29
C ASN A 51 -4.18 0.82 11.18
N LYS A 52 -4.48 2.07 11.56
CA LYS A 52 -5.64 2.44 12.40
C LYS A 52 -6.97 2.52 11.65
N MET A 53 -6.94 2.38 10.33
CA MET A 53 -8.10 2.47 9.46
C MET A 53 -8.02 1.41 8.36
N THR A 54 -9.16 1.10 7.75
CA THR A 54 -9.25 0.21 6.59
C THR A 54 -8.62 0.86 5.35
N LEU A 55 -8.22 0.06 4.36
CA LEU A 55 -7.73 0.55 3.08
C LEU A 55 -8.77 1.41 2.37
N LYS A 56 -10.06 1.09 2.53
CA LYS A 56 -11.16 1.91 2.01
C LYS A 56 -11.14 3.30 2.64
N GLU A 57 -11.08 3.38 3.96
CA GLU A 57 -11.02 4.65 4.69
C GLU A 57 -9.75 5.45 4.33
N ALA A 58 -8.59 4.79 4.20
CA ALA A 58 -7.35 5.44 3.79
C ALA A 58 -7.45 6.02 2.37
N ARG A 59 -8.05 5.30 1.42
CA ARG A 59 -8.31 5.81 0.06
C ARG A 59 -9.24 7.02 0.08
N GLU A 60 -10.27 7.01 0.93
CA GLU A 60 -11.19 8.13 1.08
C GLU A 60 -10.51 9.34 1.76
N ALA A 61 -9.70 9.11 2.80
CA ALA A 61 -8.92 10.13 3.47
C ALA A 61 -7.93 10.78 2.50
N TYR A 62 -7.19 9.99 1.72
CA TYR A 62 -6.26 10.50 0.70
C TYR A 62 -6.97 11.41 -0.33
N LYS A 63 -8.12 10.97 -0.86
CA LYS A 63 -8.93 11.77 -1.81
C LYS A 63 -9.40 13.10 -1.22
N LYS A 64 -9.65 13.14 0.09
CA LYS A 64 -10.09 14.32 0.83
C LYS A 64 -8.93 15.17 1.35
N GLY A 65 -7.67 14.76 1.14
CA GLY A 65 -6.50 15.43 1.70
C GLY A 65 -6.39 15.31 3.23
N LEU A 66 -7.01 14.28 3.82
CA LEU A 66 -6.97 13.99 5.24
C LEU A 66 -5.78 13.08 5.59
N LYS A 67 -5.38 13.11 6.87
CA LYS A 67 -4.32 12.26 7.41
C LYS A 67 -4.74 10.79 7.46
N ILE A 68 -3.76 9.89 7.27
CA ILE A 68 -3.97 8.43 7.16
C ILE A 68 -3.36 7.65 8.35
N TYR A 69 -2.47 8.28 9.13
CA TYR A 69 -1.70 7.65 10.23
C TYR A 69 -2.33 7.78 11.63
#